data_AF-A0A0Q9SQ76-F1
#
_entry.id   AF-A0A0Q9SQ76-F1
#
_cell.length_a   1.000
_cell.length_b   1.000
_cell.length_c   1.000
_cell.angle_alpha   90.00
_cell.angle_beta   90.00
_cell.angle_gamma   90.00
#
_symmetry.space_group_name_H-M   'P 1'
#
loop_
_entity.id
_entity.type
_entity.pdbx_description
1 polymer ?
#
loop_
_entity_poly.entity_id
_entity_poly.type
_entity_poly.pdbx_seq_one_letter_code
_entity_poly.pdbx_strand_id
1 'polypeptide(L)'
;MGDVDLFFRGIEEGLINLHPGGRFNTRDRPTADGRWGLLSRSKRGGWFNAEYLPQLAAYVEAILDLGYPPERVLFELPAVSLQLDLAILDDTGRVVVLGEAKRSTPALVTLALRAIERFGDAAPSDETKRRGDEQRQLAWRLWAVAPDFTWLIGPGHREAFVTGIDPLRLESLPRLPPAAELGLDHAPAEQLPPPRLA
;
A
#
# COMPACT_ATOMS: atom_id res chain seq x y z
N MET A 1 3.55 12.56 13.26
CA MET A 1 3.09 11.53 14.21
C MET A 1 3.78 10.22 13.85
N GLY A 2 4.22 9.41 14.81
CA GLY A 2 5.01 8.21 14.52
C GLY A 2 4.15 7.02 14.06
N ASP A 3 4.76 6.01 13.46
CA ASP A 3 4.05 4.81 12.98
C ASP A 3 3.37 4.04 14.11
N VAL A 4 4.01 4.01 15.29
CA VAL A 4 3.46 3.37 16.50
C VAL A 4 2.21 4.12 16.97
N ASP A 5 2.23 5.45 16.96
CA ASP A 5 1.09 6.27 17.35
C ASP A 5 -0.08 6.07 16.39
N LEU A 6 0.20 6.04 15.07
CA LEU A 6 -0.79 5.73 14.03
C LEU A 6 -1.39 4.34 14.23
N PHE A 7 -0.56 3.34 14.55
CA PHE A 7 -1.03 2.00 14.80
C PHE A 7 -2.01 1.94 15.97
N PHE A 8 -1.70 2.57 17.11
CA PHE A 8 -2.60 2.58 18.27
C PHE A 8 -3.86 3.40 18.02
N ARG A 9 -3.77 4.57 17.35
CA ARG A 9 -4.95 5.31 16.89
C ARG A 9 -5.84 4.45 15.99
N GLY A 10 -5.24 3.65 15.10
CA GLY A 10 -5.98 2.71 14.25
C GLY A 10 -6.74 1.64 15.05
N ILE A 11 -6.20 1.18 16.18
CA ILE A 11 -6.92 0.27 17.09
C ILE A 11 -8.07 1.01 17.78
N GLU A 12 -7.82 2.20 18.32
CA GLU A 12 -8.81 3.02 19.02
C GLU A 12 -10.01 3.37 18.13
N GLU A 13 -9.77 3.69 16.87
CA GLU A 13 -10.79 4.02 15.86
C GLU A 13 -11.41 2.77 15.19
N GLY A 14 -11.05 1.56 15.63
CA GLY A 14 -11.59 0.31 15.09
C GLY A 14 -11.19 0.03 13.63
N LEU A 15 -10.13 0.66 13.14
CA LEU A 15 -9.54 0.40 11.82
C LEU A 15 -8.65 -0.84 11.82
N ILE A 16 -8.07 -1.16 12.98
CA ILE A 16 -7.21 -2.33 13.20
C ILE A 16 -7.79 -3.14 14.37
N ASN A 17 -8.10 -4.40 14.11
CA ASN A 17 -8.49 -5.35 15.15
C ASN A 17 -7.28 -6.21 15.51
N LEU A 18 -6.68 -5.95 16.67
CA LEU A 18 -5.54 -6.72 17.20
C LEU A 18 -6.03 -7.91 18.01
N HIS A 19 -5.47 -9.08 17.70
CA HIS A 19 -5.80 -10.37 18.30
C HIS A 19 -4.63 -10.94 19.11
N PRO A 20 -4.88 -11.92 19.99
CA PRO A 20 -3.82 -12.59 20.75
C PRO A 20 -2.67 -13.10 19.86
N GLY A 21 -1.44 -13.01 20.39
CA GLY A 21 -0.25 -13.45 19.67
C GLY A 21 0.24 -12.50 18.57
N GLY A 22 -0.27 -11.26 18.52
CA GLY A 22 0.12 -10.26 17.54
C GLY A 22 -0.50 -10.48 16.16
N ARG A 23 -1.62 -11.20 16.11
CA ARG A 23 -2.43 -11.36 14.89
C ARG A 23 -3.30 -10.13 14.70
N PHE A 24 -3.63 -9.75 13.47
CA PHE A 24 -4.49 -8.58 13.25
C PHE A 24 -5.34 -8.70 11.98
N ASN A 25 -6.40 -7.91 11.93
CA ASN A 25 -7.12 -7.55 10.71
C ASN A 25 -7.15 -6.04 10.55
N THR A 26 -7.32 -5.59 9.32
CA THR A 26 -7.80 -4.25 9.00
C THR A 26 -9.31 -4.26 8.76
N ARG A 27 -9.96 -3.10 8.87
CA ARG A 27 -11.41 -2.95 8.72
C ARG A 27 -11.93 -3.45 7.37
N ASP A 28 -11.15 -3.30 6.29
CA ASP A 28 -11.52 -3.76 4.95
C ASP A 28 -11.50 -5.30 4.80
N ARG A 29 -10.78 -6.03 5.69
CA ARG A 29 -10.66 -7.50 5.63
C ARG A 29 -10.80 -8.18 6.99
N PRO A 30 -11.99 -8.14 7.62
CA PRO A 30 -12.20 -8.80 8.90
C PRO A 30 -12.14 -10.34 8.76
N THR A 31 -11.49 -10.99 9.72
CA THR A 31 -11.54 -12.46 9.93
C THR A 31 -11.64 -12.75 11.44
N ALA A 32 -12.17 -13.91 11.84
CA ALA A 32 -12.35 -14.21 13.26
C ALA A 32 -11.03 -14.28 14.05
N ASP A 33 -9.98 -14.84 13.45
CA ASP A 33 -8.72 -15.18 14.16
C ASP A 33 -7.54 -14.24 13.87
N GLY A 34 -7.75 -13.21 13.05
CA GLY A 34 -6.70 -12.33 12.57
C GLY A 34 -5.96 -12.92 11.35
N ARG A 35 -5.97 -12.19 10.25
CA ARG A 35 -5.45 -12.62 8.95
C ARG A 35 -3.93 -12.56 8.87
N TRP A 36 -3.34 -11.49 9.40
CA TRP A 36 -1.90 -11.23 9.33
C TRP A 36 -1.26 -11.30 10.71
N GLY A 37 0.06 -11.40 10.77
CA GLY A 37 0.82 -11.45 12.02
C GLY A 37 1.91 -10.39 12.06
N LEU A 38 1.86 -9.51 13.07
CA LEU A 38 2.93 -8.57 13.41
C LEU A 38 4.17 -9.27 13.97
N LEU A 39 3.98 -10.48 14.50
CA LEU A 39 5.03 -11.28 15.10
C LEU A 39 5.21 -12.57 14.30
N SER A 40 6.44 -12.83 13.90
CA SER A 40 6.86 -14.11 13.36
C SER A 40 7.62 -14.90 14.42
N ARG A 41 7.46 -16.22 14.43
CA ARG A 41 8.13 -17.12 15.39
C ARG A 41 8.84 -18.25 14.66
N SER A 42 10.04 -18.59 15.13
CA SER A 42 10.78 -19.79 14.75
C SER A 42 11.32 -20.50 15.99
N LYS A 43 11.90 -21.69 15.80
CA LYS A 43 12.64 -22.42 16.85
C LYS A 43 13.80 -21.61 17.44
N ARG A 44 14.29 -20.58 16.74
CA ARG A 44 15.43 -19.74 17.14
C ARG A 44 15.04 -18.41 17.78
N GLY A 45 13.74 -18.14 17.95
CA GLY A 45 13.23 -16.89 18.51
C GLY A 45 12.07 -16.30 17.71
N GLY A 46 11.53 -15.19 18.20
CA GLY A 46 10.51 -14.40 17.51
C GLY A 46 11.09 -13.08 17.00
N TRP A 47 10.55 -12.57 15.91
CA TRP A 47 10.86 -11.25 15.38
C TRP A 47 9.60 -10.52 14.95
N PHE A 48 9.70 -9.21 14.92
CA PHE A 48 8.66 -8.32 14.42
C PHE A 48 8.68 -8.29 12.89
N ASN A 49 7.51 -8.35 12.24
CA ASN A 49 7.42 -8.07 10.82
C ASN A 49 7.46 -6.56 10.61
N ALA A 50 8.67 -6.05 10.38
CA ALA A 50 8.95 -4.63 10.26
C ALA A 50 8.24 -3.92 9.08
N GLU A 51 7.71 -4.67 8.11
CA GLU A 51 7.00 -4.12 6.96
C GLU A 51 5.56 -3.75 7.31
N TYR A 52 4.91 -4.51 8.21
CA TYR A 52 3.50 -4.27 8.53
C TYR A 52 3.26 -3.02 9.37
N LEU A 53 4.20 -2.58 10.20
CA LEU A 53 3.98 -1.36 10.98
C LEU A 53 3.83 -0.11 10.11
N PRO A 54 4.81 0.24 9.24
CA PRO A 54 4.68 1.43 8.41
C PRO A 54 3.50 1.33 7.45
N GLN A 55 3.20 0.13 6.95
CA GLN A 55 2.05 -0.12 6.07
C GLN A 55 0.71 0.10 6.79
N LEU A 56 0.54 -0.44 8.00
CA LEU A 56 -0.64 -0.19 8.83
C LEU A 56 -0.76 1.29 9.21
N ALA A 57 0.36 1.93 9.52
CA ALA A 57 0.38 3.34 9.81
C ALA A 57 -0.07 4.17 8.60
N ALA A 58 0.38 3.83 7.39
CA ALA A 58 -0.08 4.48 6.15
C ALA A 58 -1.57 4.22 5.87
N TYR A 59 -2.07 3.01 6.14
CA TYR A 59 -3.51 2.69 6.06
C TYR A 59 -4.34 3.60 6.97
N VAL A 60 -3.90 3.76 8.23
CA VAL A 60 -4.57 4.64 9.20
C VAL A 60 -4.44 6.11 8.81
N GLU A 61 -3.26 6.55 8.37
CA GLU A 61 -3.01 7.93 7.92
C GLU A 61 -3.90 8.30 6.72
N ALA A 62 -4.04 7.40 5.76
CA ALA A 62 -4.93 7.59 4.62
C ALA A 62 -6.37 7.86 5.08
N ILE A 63 -6.85 7.11 6.08
CA ILE A 63 -8.24 7.20 6.52
C ILE A 63 -8.47 8.41 7.42
N LEU A 64 -7.67 8.55 8.48
CA LEU A 64 -7.92 9.53 9.53
C LEU A 64 -7.36 10.91 9.21
N ASP A 65 -6.22 10.98 8.54
CA ASP A 65 -5.48 12.23 8.37
C ASP A 65 -5.61 12.76 6.93
N LEU A 66 -5.70 11.89 5.91
CA LEU A 66 -5.96 12.27 4.52
C LEU A 66 -7.45 12.22 4.13
N GLY A 67 -8.31 11.66 4.99
CA GLY A 67 -9.77 11.71 4.85
C GLY A 67 -10.35 10.72 3.83
N TYR A 68 -9.60 9.70 3.41
CA TYR A 68 -10.15 8.66 2.54
C TYR A 68 -11.09 7.75 3.34
N PRO A 69 -12.35 7.56 2.93
CA PRO A 69 -13.24 6.62 3.58
C PRO A 69 -12.64 5.21 3.66
N PRO A 70 -12.81 4.49 4.77
CA PRO A 70 -12.22 3.15 4.96
C PRO A 70 -12.69 2.14 3.90
N GLU A 71 -13.84 2.36 3.27
CA GLU A 71 -14.37 1.54 2.18
C GLU A 71 -13.56 1.65 0.88
N ARG A 72 -12.71 2.66 0.74
CA ARG A 72 -11.83 2.87 -0.43
C ARG A 72 -10.41 2.41 -0.22
N VAL A 73 -9.97 2.33 1.04
CA VAL A 73 -8.58 2.01 1.40
C VAL A 73 -8.49 0.51 1.65
N LEU A 74 -7.74 -0.18 0.78
CA LEU A 74 -7.56 -1.62 0.83
C LEU A 74 -6.15 -1.97 1.32
N PHE A 75 -6.06 -2.91 2.25
CA PHE A 75 -4.81 -3.42 2.80
C PHE A 75 -4.53 -4.84 2.26
N GLU A 76 -3.28 -5.08 1.81
CA GLU A 76 -2.76 -6.40 1.38
C GLU A 76 -3.70 -7.13 0.40
N LEU A 77 -3.67 -6.71 -0.86
CA LEU A 77 -4.55 -7.22 -1.90
C LEU A 77 -4.19 -8.66 -2.32
N PRO A 78 -5.15 -9.46 -2.82
CA PRO A 78 -4.90 -10.83 -3.26
C PRO A 78 -4.11 -10.87 -4.58
N ALA A 79 -3.68 -12.08 -4.98
CA ALA A 79 -2.91 -12.29 -6.21
C ALA A 79 -3.63 -11.85 -7.50
N VAL A 80 -4.96 -11.99 -7.57
CA VAL A 80 -5.78 -11.49 -8.68
C VAL A 80 -5.75 -9.97 -8.83
N SER A 81 -5.24 -9.29 -7.79
CA SER A 81 -5.07 -7.84 -7.68
C SER A 81 -3.58 -7.49 -7.51
N LEU A 82 -2.69 -8.29 -8.10
CA LEU A 82 -1.23 -8.09 -8.15
C LEU A 82 -0.49 -8.04 -6.81
N GLN A 83 -1.14 -8.44 -5.72
CA GLN A 83 -0.59 -8.37 -4.37
C GLN A 83 -0.07 -6.97 -4.03
N LEU A 84 -0.89 -5.94 -4.28
CA LEU A 84 -0.58 -4.58 -3.84
C LEU A 84 -0.59 -4.51 -2.31
N ASP A 85 0.38 -3.81 -1.73
CA ASP A 85 0.49 -3.66 -0.27
C ASP A 85 -0.65 -2.76 0.24
N LEU A 86 -0.92 -1.66 -0.47
CA LEU A 86 -2.04 -0.76 -0.21
C LEU A 86 -2.62 -0.23 -1.52
N ALA A 87 -3.94 -0.05 -1.57
CA ALA A 87 -4.61 0.60 -2.68
C ALA A 87 -5.69 1.55 -2.20
N ILE A 88 -5.86 2.69 -2.87
CA ILE A 88 -7.03 3.57 -2.71
C ILE A 88 -7.80 3.58 -4.02
N LEU A 89 -9.12 3.39 -3.93
CA LEU A 89 -10.00 3.25 -5.09
C LEU A 89 -10.85 4.50 -5.35
N ASP A 90 -11.08 4.83 -6.62
CA ASP A 90 -12.11 5.78 -7.04
C ASP A 90 -13.51 5.15 -7.10
N ASP A 91 -14.51 5.94 -7.51
CA ASP A 91 -15.92 5.54 -7.63
C ASP A 91 -16.15 4.40 -8.63
N THR A 92 -15.20 4.16 -9.53
CA THR A 92 -15.27 3.09 -10.53
C THR A 92 -14.57 1.81 -10.06
N GLY A 93 -13.93 1.84 -8.89
CA GLY A 93 -13.10 0.75 -8.39
C GLY A 93 -11.70 0.69 -9.03
N ARG A 94 -11.30 1.72 -9.79
CA ARG A 94 -9.92 1.87 -10.29
C ARG A 94 -9.01 2.31 -9.15
N VAL A 95 -7.79 1.79 -9.14
CA VAL A 95 -6.76 2.20 -8.19
C VAL A 95 -6.25 3.59 -8.57
N VAL A 96 -6.53 4.59 -7.74
CA VAL A 96 -5.99 5.95 -7.90
C VAL A 96 -4.66 6.13 -7.17
N VAL A 97 -4.48 5.43 -6.04
CA VAL A 97 -3.23 5.41 -5.29
C VAL A 97 -2.76 3.99 -5.12
N LEU A 98 -1.53 3.71 -5.55
CA LEU A 98 -0.82 2.47 -5.27
C LEU A 98 0.20 2.72 -4.15
N GLY A 99 0.05 2.02 -3.03
CA GLY A 99 1.02 2.02 -1.94
C GLY A 99 1.94 0.80 -2.01
N GLU A 100 3.25 1.02 -1.92
CA GLU A 100 4.26 -0.02 -1.81
C GLU A 100 5.05 0.20 -0.51
N ALA A 101 5.12 -0.83 0.33
CA ALA A 101 5.75 -0.78 1.64
C ALA A 101 7.08 -1.53 1.65
N LYS A 102 8.06 -1.00 2.40
CA LYS A 102 9.32 -1.71 2.68
C LYS A 102 9.73 -1.50 4.14
N ARG A 103 10.47 -2.49 4.66
CA ARG A 103 11.03 -2.46 6.03
C ARG A 103 12.05 -1.34 6.28
N SER A 104 12.56 -0.69 5.23
CA SER A 104 13.55 0.39 5.38
C SER A 104 13.40 1.47 4.31
N THR A 105 13.52 2.72 4.73
CA THR A 105 13.45 3.89 3.84
C THR A 105 14.48 3.87 2.70
N PRO A 106 15.76 3.51 2.94
CA PRO A 106 16.73 3.43 1.84
C PRO A 106 16.36 2.40 0.76
N ALA A 107 15.61 1.35 1.11
CA ALA A 107 15.14 0.37 0.13
C ALA A 107 14.09 0.96 -0.80
N LEU A 108 13.22 1.85 -0.32
CA LEU A 108 12.18 2.51 -1.13
C LEU A 108 12.77 3.43 -2.20
N VAL A 109 13.71 4.28 -1.80
CA VAL A 109 14.41 5.20 -2.72
C VAL A 109 15.13 4.40 -3.80
N THR A 110 15.84 3.34 -3.41
CA THR A 110 16.52 2.44 -4.35
C THR A 110 15.55 1.74 -5.29
N LEU A 111 14.39 1.32 -4.77
CA LEU A 111 13.36 0.62 -5.52
C LEU A 111 12.78 1.51 -6.61
N ALA A 112 12.37 2.73 -6.27
CA ALA A 112 11.78 3.68 -7.22
C ALA A 112 12.77 4.14 -8.29
N LEU A 113 13.98 4.56 -7.89
CA LEU A 113 15.02 4.99 -8.84
C LEU A 113 15.33 3.88 -9.85
N ARG A 114 15.53 2.65 -9.37
CA ARG A 114 15.87 1.53 -10.26
C ARG A 114 14.70 1.02 -11.09
N ALA A 115 13.46 1.18 -10.62
CA ALA A 115 12.28 0.89 -11.44
C ALA A 115 12.22 1.85 -12.65
N ILE A 116 12.44 3.15 -12.41
CA ILE A 116 12.46 4.18 -13.46
C ILE A 116 13.66 3.99 -14.40
N GLU A 117 14.88 3.79 -13.87
CA GLU A 117 16.08 3.59 -14.71
C GLU A 117 15.95 2.40 -15.67
N ARG A 118 15.26 1.33 -15.26
CA ARG A 118 15.16 0.09 -16.04
C ARG A 118 13.95 0.03 -16.95
N PHE A 119 12.84 0.68 -16.56
CA PHE A 119 11.53 0.53 -17.21
C PHE A 119 10.87 1.87 -17.54
N GLY A 120 11.64 2.96 -17.51
CA GLY A 120 11.22 4.29 -17.97
C GLY A 120 10.73 4.24 -19.41
N ASP A 121 11.48 3.57 -20.28
CA ASP A 121 11.27 3.66 -21.74
C ASP A 121 10.55 2.46 -22.36
N ALA A 122 10.27 1.39 -21.59
CA ALA A 122 9.60 0.20 -22.10
C ALA A 122 8.85 -0.58 -20.99
N ALA A 123 7.65 -1.06 -21.33
CA ALA A 123 6.86 -1.90 -20.44
C ALA A 123 7.58 -3.24 -20.12
N PRO A 124 7.47 -3.74 -18.88
CA PRO A 124 8.06 -5.03 -18.52
C PRO A 124 7.35 -6.21 -19.22
N SER A 125 8.12 -7.19 -19.70
CA SER A 125 7.62 -8.41 -20.39
C SER A 125 7.22 -9.55 -19.43
N ASP A 126 6.45 -10.54 -19.91
CA ASP A 126 5.85 -11.67 -19.17
C ASP A 126 6.81 -12.65 -18.47
N GLU A 127 8.14 -12.57 -18.67
CA GLU A 127 9.14 -13.38 -17.92
C GLU A 127 9.21 -13.01 -16.41
N THR A 128 8.28 -12.15 -15.96
CA THR A 128 8.25 -11.28 -14.80
C THR A 128 7.89 -11.92 -13.46
N LYS A 129 7.59 -13.22 -13.41
CA LYS A 129 7.23 -13.91 -12.14
C LYS A 129 8.43 -14.51 -11.40
N ARG A 130 9.67 -14.20 -11.82
CA ARG A 130 10.86 -14.65 -11.09
C ARG A 130 10.95 -13.90 -9.76
N ARG A 131 10.86 -14.65 -8.66
CA ARG A 131 10.95 -14.16 -7.29
C ARG A 131 12.28 -13.40 -7.09
N GLY A 132 12.23 -12.18 -6.56
CA GLY A 132 13.41 -11.42 -6.14
C GLY A 132 13.79 -10.19 -6.97
N ASP A 133 13.11 -9.90 -8.09
CA ASP A 133 13.31 -8.64 -8.85
C ASP A 133 12.21 -7.61 -8.49
N GLU A 134 12.29 -7.07 -7.27
CA GLU A 134 11.28 -6.15 -6.72
C GLU A 134 11.07 -4.91 -7.59
N GLN A 135 12.13 -4.40 -8.23
CA GLN A 135 12.07 -3.22 -9.11
C GLN A 135 11.20 -3.48 -10.34
N ARG A 136 11.38 -4.65 -10.94
CA ARG A 136 10.57 -5.09 -12.08
C ARG A 136 9.13 -5.38 -11.66
N GLN A 137 8.92 -5.95 -10.47
CA GLN A 137 7.57 -6.17 -9.93
C GLN A 137 6.84 -4.86 -9.69
N LEU A 138 7.49 -3.87 -9.07
CA LEU A 138 6.92 -2.53 -8.90
C LEU A 138 6.62 -1.90 -10.26
N ALA A 139 7.58 -1.86 -11.19
CA ALA A 139 7.37 -1.31 -12.52
C ALA A 139 6.17 -1.97 -13.22
N TRP A 140 6.07 -3.30 -13.17
CA TRP A 140 4.95 -4.02 -13.76
C TRP A 140 3.62 -3.66 -13.11
N ARG A 141 3.57 -3.57 -11.78
CA ARG A 141 2.36 -3.11 -11.06
C ARG A 141 1.99 -1.69 -11.49
N LEU A 142 2.94 -0.76 -11.58
CA LEU A 142 2.68 0.62 -12.00
C LEU A 142 2.12 0.68 -13.43
N TRP A 143 2.70 -0.07 -14.36
CA TRP A 143 2.23 -0.16 -15.74
C TRP A 143 0.84 -0.82 -15.86
N ALA A 144 0.62 -1.94 -15.15
CA ALA A 144 -0.64 -2.68 -15.22
C ALA A 144 -1.80 -1.97 -14.53
N VAL A 145 -1.50 -1.28 -13.42
CA VAL A 145 -2.50 -0.58 -12.60
C VAL A 145 -2.78 0.82 -13.14
N ALA A 146 -1.78 1.49 -13.70
CA ALA A 146 -1.88 2.88 -14.14
C ALA A 146 -2.45 3.82 -13.05
N PRO A 147 -1.90 3.81 -11.81
CA PRO A 147 -2.42 4.67 -10.76
C PRO A 147 -2.09 6.13 -11.07
N ASP A 148 -2.88 7.07 -10.56
CA ASP A 148 -2.58 8.50 -10.69
C ASP A 148 -1.42 8.87 -9.72
N PHE A 149 -1.36 8.21 -8.56
CA PHE A 149 -0.37 8.45 -7.53
C PHE A 149 0.30 7.16 -7.04
N THR A 150 1.59 7.27 -6.73
CA THR A 150 2.37 6.22 -6.05
C THR A 150 2.76 6.71 -4.67
N TRP A 151 2.60 5.85 -3.66
CA TRP A 151 2.97 6.16 -2.28
C TRP A 151 3.96 5.12 -1.75
N LEU A 152 5.20 5.56 -1.52
CA LEU A 152 6.26 4.71 -0.98
C LEU A 152 6.28 4.83 0.54
N ILE A 153 6.12 3.69 1.21
CA ILE A 153 5.81 3.63 2.64
C ILE A 153 6.94 2.90 3.38
N GLY A 154 7.61 3.61 4.28
CA GLY A 154 8.69 3.08 5.10
C GLY A 154 8.60 3.56 6.55
N PRO A 155 9.45 3.04 7.45
CA PRO A 155 9.42 3.43 8.86
C PRO A 155 9.59 4.94 9.04
N GLY A 156 8.55 5.60 9.57
CA GLY A 156 8.49 7.05 9.76
C GLY A 156 8.66 7.88 8.49
N HIS A 157 8.45 7.29 7.31
CA HIS A 157 8.69 7.92 6.03
C HIS A 157 7.59 7.57 5.02
N ARG A 158 7.07 8.62 4.37
CA ARG A 158 6.03 8.53 3.35
C ARG A 158 6.39 9.46 2.21
N GLU A 159 6.71 8.89 1.05
CA GLU A 159 7.05 9.67 -0.13
C GLU A 159 5.98 9.48 -1.19
N ALA A 160 5.38 10.58 -1.64
CA ALA A 160 4.29 10.57 -2.61
C ALA A 160 4.79 11.03 -3.97
N PHE A 161 4.19 10.49 -5.03
CA PHE A 161 4.54 10.82 -6.40
C PHE A 161 3.29 10.90 -7.27
N VAL A 162 3.27 11.82 -8.25
CA VAL A 162 2.43 11.68 -9.44
C VAL A 162 3.05 10.59 -10.33
N THR A 163 2.22 9.68 -10.83
CA THR A 163 2.67 8.57 -11.66
C THR A 163 2.32 8.82 -13.12
N GLY A 164 3.33 8.79 -13.99
CA GLY A 164 3.15 8.71 -15.45
C GLY A 164 3.56 7.33 -15.95
N ILE A 165 2.91 6.80 -16.99
CA ILE A 165 3.12 5.42 -17.47
C ILE A 165 3.57 5.30 -18.92
N ASP A 166 3.75 6.40 -19.65
CA ASP A 166 4.30 6.36 -21.01
C ASP A 166 5.03 7.68 -21.34
N PRO A 167 6.31 7.82 -20.96
CA PRO A 167 7.15 6.84 -20.25
C PRO A 167 6.85 6.76 -18.74
N LEU A 168 7.35 5.71 -18.07
CA LEU A 168 7.20 5.56 -16.62
C LEU A 168 7.96 6.68 -15.89
N ARG A 169 7.24 7.49 -15.12
CA ARG A 169 7.78 8.59 -14.32
C ARG A 169 7.13 8.62 -12.94
N LEU A 170 7.92 8.99 -11.94
CA LEU A 170 7.45 9.30 -10.59
C LEU A 170 7.90 10.72 -10.24
N GLU A 171 6.98 11.67 -10.30
CA GLU A 171 7.26 13.08 -9.99
C GLU A 171 6.93 13.35 -8.53
N SER A 172 7.93 13.74 -7.75
CA SER A 172 7.80 13.88 -6.30
C SER A 172 6.74 14.92 -5.92
N LEU A 173 5.91 14.54 -4.95
CA LEU A 173 4.94 15.41 -4.29
C LEU A 173 5.34 15.62 -2.82
N PRO A 174 5.08 16.81 -2.26
CA PRO A 174 5.32 17.05 -0.84
C PRO A 174 4.56 16.10 0.09
N ARG A 175 3.37 15.67 -0.35
CA ARG A 175 2.49 14.70 0.32
C ARG A 175 1.50 14.13 -0.67
N LEU A 176 0.87 13.01 -0.30
CA LEU A 176 -0.26 12.48 -1.05
C LEU A 176 -1.45 13.47 -0.96
N PRO A 177 -2.22 13.71 -2.04
CA PRO A 177 -3.41 14.56 -1.95
C PRO A 177 -4.43 14.01 -0.95
N PRO A 178 -5.04 14.86 -0.11
CA PRO A 178 -6.23 14.52 0.67
C PRO A 178 -7.40 14.09 -0.23
N ALA A 179 -8.29 13.26 0.30
CA ALA A 179 -9.44 12.73 -0.43
C ALA A 179 -10.34 13.83 -1.03
N ALA A 180 -10.56 14.92 -0.29
CA ALA A 180 -11.39 16.04 -0.74
C ALA A 180 -10.81 16.76 -1.99
N GLU A 181 -9.49 16.81 -2.14
CA GLU A 181 -8.84 17.40 -3.32
C GLU A 181 -9.05 16.54 -4.58
N LEU A 182 -9.28 15.24 -4.40
CA LEU A 182 -9.58 14.29 -5.48
C LEU A 182 -11.09 14.05 -5.66
N GLY A 183 -11.93 14.64 -4.81
CA GLY A 183 -13.37 14.33 -4.76
C GLY A 183 -13.64 12.88 -4.39
N LEU A 184 -12.91 12.33 -3.40
CA LEU A 184 -13.01 10.95 -2.92
C LEU A 184 -13.33 10.85 -1.42
N ASP A 185 -13.71 11.96 -0.79
CA ASP A 185 -14.03 12.09 0.65
C ASP A 185 -15.43 11.56 1.01
N HIS A 186 -16.18 11.03 0.04
CA HIS A 186 -17.45 10.36 0.25
C HIS A 186 -17.32 8.83 0.19
N ALA A 187 -18.12 8.13 1.00
CA ALA A 187 -18.25 6.68 0.88
C ALA A 187 -18.76 6.30 -0.52
N PRO A 188 -18.21 5.23 -1.14
CA PRO A 188 -18.73 4.75 -2.42
C PRO A 188 -20.19 4.27 -2.27
N ALA A 189 -20.97 4.37 -3.34
CA ALA A 189 -22.38 3.98 -3.34
C ALA A 189 -22.59 2.48 -3.06
N GLU A 190 -21.60 1.67 -3.43
CA GLU A 190 -21.56 0.23 -3.22
C GLU A 190 -20.21 -0.18 -2.64
N GLN A 191 -20.16 -1.35 -1.99
CA GLN A 191 -18.90 -1.90 -1.51
C GLN A 191 -17.99 -2.26 -2.69
N LEU A 192 -16.81 -1.64 -2.75
CA LEU A 192 -15.85 -1.88 -3.81
C LEU A 192 -15.08 -3.19 -3.57
N PRO A 193 -15.15 -4.18 -4.48
CA PRO A 193 -14.30 -5.36 -4.38
C PRO A 193 -12.85 -5.01 -4.72
N PRO A 194 -11.87 -5.83 -4.29
CA PRO A 194 -10.51 -5.70 -4.79
C PRO A 194 -10.48 -5.78 -6.33
N PRO A 195 -9.78 -4.87 -7.01
CA PRO A 195 -9.76 -4.81 -8.46
C PRO A 195 -9.12 -6.07 -9.07
N ARG A 196 -9.64 -6.54 -10.20
CA ARG A 196 -9.02 -7.63 -10.96
C ARG A 196 -8.07 -7.01 -11.98
N LEU A 197 -6.78 -7.26 -11.81
CA LEU A 197 -5.69 -6.58 -12.51
C LEU A 197 -4.79 -7.58 -13.26
N ALA A 198 -5.24 -8.84 -13.36
CA ALA A 198 -4.55 -9.97 -13.99
C ALA A 198 -5.33 -10.47 -15.21
#